data_AF-A0A1I7RYS8-F1
#
_entry.id   AF-A0A1I7RYS8-F1
#
_cell.length_a   1.000
_cell.length_b   1.000
_cell.length_c   1.000
_cell.angle_alpha   90.00
_cell.angle_beta   90.00
_cell.angle_gamma   90.00
#
_symmetry.space_group_name_H-M   'P 1'
#
loop_
_entity.id
_entity.type
_entity.pdbx_description
1 polymer ?
#
loop_
_entity_poly.entity_id
_entity_poly.type
_entity_poly.pdbx_seq_one_letter_code
_entity_poly.pdbx_strand_id
1 'polypeptide(L)'
;MKENWTLPRRKAVWSDVQLSTCSICLDDWPIKPVACRRCKQCIGCGDCVDKWCNERLFSSPTCPLCRERWLSRREIVEMVVLPEIR
;
A
#
# COMPACT_ATOMS: atom_id res chain seq x y z
N MET A 1 0.58 0.34 30.45
CA MET A 1 0.38 1.80 30.32
C MET A 1 -0.50 2.01 29.09
N LYS A 2 -1.60 2.75 29.20
CA LYS A 2 -2.58 2.93 28.13
C LYS A 2 -2.28 4.26 27.44
N GLU A 3 -1.76 4.22 26.22
CA GLU A 3 -1.40 5.45 25.52
C GLU A 3 -2.51 5.85 24.54
N ASN A 4 -3.17 6.92 24.92
CA ASN A 4 -4.36 7.50 24.32
C ASN A 4 -3.91 8.50 23.23
N TRP A 5 -3.92 8.08 21.96
CA TRP A 5 -3.56 8.93 20.82
C TRP A 5 -4.81 9.29 20.01
N THR A 6 -5.39 10.46 20.28
CA THR A 6 -6.39 11.09 19.41
C THR A 6 -5.70 11.65 18.16
N LEU A 7 -5.63 10.86 17.09
CA LEU A 7 -5.14 11.32 15.79
C LEU A 7 -6.28 11.95 14.95
N PRO A 8 -6.01 13.03 14.21
CA PRO A 8 -7.00 13.67 13.35
C PRO A 8 -7.44 12.73 12.22
N ARG A 9 -8.73 12.80 11.90
CA ARG A 9 -9.44 11.96 10.93
C ARG A 9 -8.63 11.66 9.65
N ARG A 10 -8.46 10.35 9.39
CA ARG A 10 -8.19 9.68 8.09
C ARG A 10 -6.77 9.70 7.50
N LYS A 11 -5.76 9.36 8.29
CA LYS A 11 -4.60 8.63 7.72
C LYS A 11 -4.45 7.33 8.50
N ALA A 12 -4.70 6.21 7.83
CA ALA A 12 -4.49 4.92 8.45
C ALA A 12 -2.97 4.73 8.56
N VAL A 13 -2.42 5.06 9.73
CA VAL A 13 -1.04 4.73 10.07
C VAL A 13 -1.05 3.22 10.27
N TRP A 14 -0.68 2.47 9.25
CA TRP A 14 -0.47 1.03 9.39
C TRP A 14 0.95 0.82 9.90
N SER A 15 1.12 0.97 11.22
CA SER A 15 2.41 0.82 11.91
C SER A 15 3.00 -0.59 11.75
N ASP A 16 2.21 -1.57 11.32
CA ASP A 16 2.61 -2.98 11.20
C ASP A 16 2.95 -3.44 9.78
N VAL A 17 2.84 -2.58 8.75
CA VAL A 17 3.16 -3.00 7.38
C VAL A 17 4.66 -2.85 7.17
N GLN A 18 5.35 -3.98 7.14
CA GLN A 18 6.75 -4.04 6.75
C GLN A 18 6.90 -3.62 5.29
N LEU A 19 7.82 -2.70 5.05
CA LEU A 19 8.30 -2.39 3.71
C LEU A 19 8.87 -3.66 3.07
N SER A 20 8.46 -3.94 1.85
CA SER A 20 8.98 -5.04 1.05
C SER A 20 9.40 -4.52 -0.31
N THR A 21 10.14 -5.35 -1.04
CA THR A 21 10.45 -5.10 -2.45
C THR A 21 9.16 -4.90 -3.25
N CYS A 22 9.23 -4.07 -4.30
CA CYS A 22 8.09 -3.83 -5.16
C CYS A 22 7.74 -5.11 -5.95
N SER A 23 6.53 -5.64 -5.81
CA SER A 23 6.11 -6.87 -6.48
C SER A 23 5.90 -6.73 -7.99
N ILE A 24 6.09 -5.53 -8.55
CA ILE A 24 5.85 -5.21 -9.96
C ILE A 24 7.17 -4.93 -10.68
N CYS A 25 7.97 -3.98 -10.17
CA CYS A 25 9.26 -3.63 -10.77
C CYS A 25 10.46 -4.34 -10.12
N LEU A 26 10.24 -5.09 -9.03
CA LEU A 26 11.24 -5.86 -8.29
C LEU A 26 12.36 -5.02 -7.65
N ASP A 27 12.16 -3.70 -7.55
CA ASP A 27 13.09 -2.81 -6.85
C ASP A 27 12.96 -2.98 -5.33
N ASP A 28 14.10 -2.95 -4.65
CA ASP A 28 14.19 -3.12 -3.20
C ASP A 28 13.62 -1.93 -2.44
N TRP A 29 13.63 -0.74 -3.05
CA TRP A 29 13.23 0.52 -2.43
C TRP A 29 12.02 1.14 -3.14
N PRO A 30 10.78 0.73 -2.79
CA PRO A 30 9.59 1.26 -3.44
C PRO A 30 9.38 2.75 -3.16
N ILE A 31 9.25 3.54 -4.24
CA ILE A 31 8.97 4.98 -4.18
C ILE A 31 7.48 5.20 -3.94
N LYS A 32 7.15 6.02 -2.92
CA LYS A 32 5.77 6.23 -2.46
C LYS A 32 5.06 4.88 -2.28
N PRO A 33 5.55 4.05 -1.35
CA PRO A 33 5.07 2.69 -1.22
C PRO A 33 3.56 2.67 -0.94
N VAL A 34 2.87 1.71 -1.54
CA VAL A 34 1.44 1.48 -1.31
C VAL A 34 1.20 0.06 -0.85
N ALA A 35 0.14 -0.12 -0.07
CA ALA A 35 -0.27 -1.40 0.47
C ALA A 35 -1.73 -1.71 0.12
N CYS A 36 -2.07 -2.99 0.13
CA CYS A 36 -3.44 -3.43 -0.07
C CYS A 36 -4.24 -3.33 1.23
N ARG A 37 -5.42 -2.73 1.18
CA ARG A 37 -6.36 -2.65 2.32
C ARG A 37 -6.82 -3.99 2.86
N ARG A 38 -6.91 -5.00 2.00
CA ARG A 38 -7.39 -6.32 2.38
C ARG A 38 -6.32 -7.14 3.09
N CYS A 39 -5.18 -7.38 2.43
CA CYS A 39 -4.12 -8.23 2.99
C CYS A 39 -3.12 -7.46 3.87
N LYS A 40 -3.17 -6.12 3.89
CA LYS A 40 -2.27 -5.25 4.66
C LYS A 40 -0.79 -5.48 4.36
N GLN A 41 -0.47 -5.91 3.14
CA GLN A 41 0.91 -6.08 2.68
C GLN A 41 1.32 -4.93 1.77
N CYS A 42 2.58 -4.51 1.89
CA CYS A 42 3.23 -3.62 0.93
C CYS A 42 3.21 -4.28 -0.44
N ILE A 43 2.63 -3.58 -1.43
CA ILE A 43 2.61 -4.04 -2.81
C ILE A 43 3.88 -3.58 -3.51
N GLY A 44 4.27 -2.31 -3.31
CA GLY A 44 5.40 -1.71 -4.00
C GLY A 44 5.16 -0.24 -4.34
N CYS A 45 5.82 0.25 -5.38
CA CYS A 45 5.77 1.65 -5.80
C CYS A 45 4.35 2.08 -6.19
N GLY A 46 3.96 3.30 -5.79
CA GLY A 46 2.66 3.88 -6.18
C GLY A 46 2.45 3.90 -7.69
N ASP A 47 3.43 4.39 -8.45
CA ASP A 47 3.33 4.49 -9.91
C ASP A 47 3.24 3.13 -10.61
N CYS A 48 3.86 2.10 -10.04
CA CYS A 48 3.77 0.73 -10.56
C CYS A 48 2.35 0.18 -10.39
N VAL A 49 1.75 0.41 -9.22
CA VAL A 49 0.37 0.00 -8.95
C VAL A 49 -0.63 0.77 -9.82
N ASP A 50 -0.35 2.03 -10.12
CA ASP A 50 -1.19 2.84 -11.00
C ASP A 50 -1.17 2.33 -12.44
N LYS A 51 0.01 1.99 -12.97
CA LYS A 51 0.14 1.31 -14.26
C LYS A 51 -0.59 -0.03 -14.26
N TRP A 52 -0.40 -0.84 -13.22
CA TRP A 52 -1.10 -2.12 -13.06
C TRP A 52 -2.63 -1.99 -13.09
N CYS A 53 -3.16 -0.94 -12.49
CA CYS A 53 -4.60 -0.65 -12.53
C CYS A 53 -5.07 -0.18 -13.92
N ASN A 54 -4.26 0.62 -14.60
CA ASN A 54 -4.60 1.24 -15.89
C ASN A 54 -4.41 0.29 -17.09
N GLU A 55 -3.47 -0.65 -17.06
CA GLU A 55 -3.28 -1.62 -18.14
C GLU A 55 -4.42 -2.65 -18.20
N ARG A 56 -5.15 -2.81 -17.08
CA ARG A 56 -6.27 -3.73 -16.94
C ARG A 56 -7.63 -3.08 -17.15
N LEU A 57 -7.77 -2.03 -17.96
CA LEU A 57 -9.05 -1.34 -18.21
C LEU A 57 -10.22 -2.28 -18.58
N PHE A 58 -9.95 -3.47 -19.13
CA PHE A 58 -10.95 -4.48 -19.49
C PHE A 58 -11.21 -5.55 -18.41
N SER A 59 -10.36 -5.66 -17.39
CA SER A 59 -10.46 -6.65 -16.32
C SER A 59 -10.31 -5.96 -14.97
N SER A 60 -11.28 -6.06 -14.08
CA SER A 60 -11.19 -5.36 -12.79
C SER A 60 -9.84 -5.60 -12.09
N PRO A 61 -9.12 -4.54 -11.69
CA PRO A 61 -7.78 -4.69 -11.15
C PRO A 61 -7.84 -5.50 -9.86
N THR A 62 -6.82 -6.34 -9.66
CA THR A 62 -6.69 -7.18 -8.47
C THR A 62 -5.36 -6.94 -7.79
N CYS A 63 -5.31 -7.16 -6.49
CA CYS A 63 -4.06 -7.11 -5.75
C CYS A 63 -3.08 -8.17 -6.30
N PRO A 64 -1.83 -7.81 -6.64
CA PRO A 64 -0.86 -8.78 -7.15
C PRO A 64 -0.46 -9.82 -6.10
N LEU A 65 -0.63 -9.52 -4.81
CA LEU A 65 -0.28 -10.41 -3.71
C LEU A 65 -1.43 -11.35 -3.31
N CYS A 66 -2.58 -10.80 -2.92
CA CYS A 66 -3.70 -11.59 -2.41
C CYS A 66 -4.81 -11.85 -3.42
N ARG A 67 -4.70 -11.30 -4.64
CA ARG A 67 -5.68 -11.45 -5.74
C ARG A 67 -7.07 -10.89 -5.47
N GLU A 68 -7.27 -10.20 -4.34
CA GLU A 68 -8.52 -9.50 -4.03
C GLU A 68 -8.84 -8.46 -5.11
N ARG A 69 -10.13 -8.32 -5.46
CA ARG A 69 -10.58 -7.37 -6.48
C ARG A 69 -10.64 -5.96 -5.91
N TRP A 70 -10.01 -5.01 -6.59
CA TRP A 70 -10.09 -3.60 -6.24
C TRP A 70 -11.27 -2.95 -6.95
N LEU A 71 -12.28 -2.57 -6.15
CA LEU A 71 -13.46 -1.86 -6.65
C LEU A 71 -13.24 -0.35 -6.77
N SER A 72 -12.24 0.18 -6.06
CA SER A 72 -11.87 1.59 -6.11
C SER A 72 -10.43 1.81 -5.65
N ARG A 73 -9.88 2.98 -5.96
CA ARG A 73 -8.55 3.40 -5.49
C ARG A 73 -8.40 3.38 -3.96
N ARG A 74 -9.50 3.41 -3.19
CA ARG A 74 -9.49 3.36 -1.72
C ARG A 74 -9.05 2.01 -1.14
N GLU A 75 -8.96 0.98 -1.97
CA GLU A 75 -8.43 -0.34 -1.61
C GLU A 75 -6.90 -0.38 -1.64
N ILE A 76 -6.27 0.67 -2.17
CA ILE A 76 -4.84 0.90 -2.21
C ILE A 76 -4.54 2.07 -1.25
N VAL A 77 -3.65 1.85 -0.30
CA VAL A 77 -3.37 2.82 0.76
C VAL A 77 -1.90 3.20 0.70
N GLU A 78 -1.61 4.50 0.67
CA GLU A 78 -0.24 5.01 0.78
C GLU A 78 0.35 4.67 2.15
N MET A 79 1.55 4.10 2.13
CA MET A 79 2.33 3.83 3.33
C MET A 79 3.14 5.06 3.71
N VAL A 80 3.06 5.45 4.98
CA VAL A 80 3.94 6.49 5.54
C VAL A 80 5.10 5.78 6.22
N VAL A 81 6.29 5.91 5.63
CA VAL A 81 7.53 5.42 6.23
C VAL A 81 8.01 6.51 7.18
N LEU A 82 7.85 6.30 8.48
CA LEU A 82 8.43 7.20 9.46
C LEU A 82 9.94 6.93 9.48
N PRO A 83 10.79 7.97 9.33
CA PRO A 83 12.22 7.79 9.55
C PRO A 83 12.41 7.33 10.99
N GLU A 84 13.08 6.19 11.20
CA GLU A 84 13.48 5.78 12.55
C GLU A 84 14.40 6.86 13.10
N ILE A 85 13.92 7.63 14.09
CA ILE A 85 14.77 8.50 14.88
C ILE A 85 15.59 7.56 15.78
N ARG A 86 16.83 7.30 15.36
CA ARG A 86 17.84 6.63 16.18
C ARG A 86 18.41 7.57 17.23
#